data_AF-A0A401IHN0-F1
#
_entry.id   AF-A0A401IHN0-F1
#
_cell.length_a   1.000
_cell.length_b   1.000
_cell.length_c   1.000
_cell.angle_alpha   90.00
_cell.angle_beta   90.00
_cell.angle_gamma   90.00
#
_symmetry.space_group_name_H-M   'P 1'
#
loop_
_entity.id
_entity.type
_entity.pdbx_description
1 polymer ?
#
loop_
_entity_poly.entity_id
_entity_poly.type
_entity_poly.pdbx_seq_one_letter_code
_entity_poly.pdbx_strand_id
1 'polypeptide(L)'
;MEFHYLPMLAALTIVFGIFLSIVSEGTRNIKRGAEKRKKLAEEKREKLKFLETYQFSPGLKSKFAKTREYLSSPDQEIVFDALKDYFLLCYQADKKMVSMPSQIVDEAWHEFILFTQDYADFCSQFFDRFLHHTPAEAMAGPNQANKGIQLAWQLACAKENINPRQPKRLPLLFAIDDLLKIENGFYYSLDCSIIATNKKNTESTQTSYCVTDIGCSSSYSSDFSGYGCSSSHSSDSSGHSCGGHSCSSCAGGCGGGCGGGCGGGCGGG
;
A
#
# COMPACT_ATOMS: atom_id res chain seq x y z
N MET A 1 32.67 39.39 -52.72
CA MET A 1 31.90 38.18 -52.34
C MET A 1 31.91 38.01 -50.82
N GLU A 2 31.40 38.98 -50.05
CA GLU A 2 31.49 38.93 -48.57
C GLU A 2 30.13 39.00 -47.83
N PHE A 3 29.02 39.27 -48.52
CA PHE A 3 27.74 39.54 -47.84
C PHE A 3 26.88 38.31 -47.50
N HIS A 4 27.31 37.08 -47.83
CA HIS A 4 26.49 35.87 -47.61
C HIS A 4 26.70 35.16 -46.27
N TYR A 5 27.73 35.50 -45.48
CA TYR A 5 28.03 34.80 -44.22
C TYR A 5 27.33 35.39 -42.98
N LEU A 6 26.96 36.67 -43.02
CA LEU A 6 26.29 37.38 -41.93
C LEU A 6 24.97 36.73 -41.44
N PRO A 7 24.04 36.34 -42.33
CA PRO A 7 22.78 35.72 -41.89
C PRO A 7 22.99 34.32 -41.31
N MET A 8 24.00 33.58 -41.78
CA MET A 8 24.33 32.25 -41.27
C MET A 8 24.90 32.29 -39.86
N LEU A 9 25.79 33.25 -39.58
CA LEU A 9 26.33 33.50 -38.24
C LEU A 9 25.24 33.92 -37.24
N ALA A 10 24.31 34.78 -37.66
CA ALA A 10 23.17 35.19 -36.83
C ALA A 10 22.22 34.03 -36.52
N ALA A 11 21.94 33.15 -37.49
CA ALA A 11 21.13 31.96 -37.25
C ALA A 11 21.81 31.00 -36.25
N LEU A 12 23.13 30.82 -36.36
CA LEU A 12 23.89 29.92 -35.50
C LEU A 12 23.94 30.40 -34.04
N THR A 13 24.09 31.71 -33.80
CA THR A 13 24.07 32.28 -32.44
C THR A 13 22.69 32.20 -31.80
N ILE A 14 21.61 32.37 -32.57
CA ILE A 14 20.23 32.20 -32.09
C ILE A 14 19.99 30.73 -31.70
N VAL A 15 20.34 29.78 -32.56
CA VAL A 15 20.16 28.34 -32.28
C VAL A 15 20.98 27.91 -31.07
N PHE A 16 22.24 28.37 -30.96
CA PHE A 16 23.08 28.09 -29.80
C PHE A 16 22.53 28.71 -28.52
N GLY A 17 22.01 29.94 -28.57
CA GLY A 17 21.37 30.61 -27.43
C GLY A 17 20.10 29.90 -26.94
N ILE A 18 19.27 29.41 -27.88
CA ILE A 18 18.11 28.57 -27.56
C ILE A 18 18.55 27.26 -26.91
N PHE A 19 19.55 26.59 -27.48
CA PHE A 19 20.10 25.34 -26.94
C PHE A 19 20.64 25.52 -25.51
N LEU A 20 21.44 26.55 -25.25
CA LEU A 20 21.94 26.85 -23.91
C LEU A 20 20.82 27.15 -22.91
N SER A 21 19.77 27.85 -23.34
CA SER A 21 18.60 28.15 -22.50
C SER A 21 17.84 26.88 -22.12
N ILE A 22 17.63 25.96 -23.06
CA ILE A 22 17.01 24.65 -22.83
C ILE A 22 17.84 23.81 -21.86
N VAL A 23 19.16 23.73 -22.06
CA VAL A 23 20.08 23.00 -21.17
C VAL A 23 20.08 23.62 -19.76
N SER A 24 20.08 24.94 -19.63
CA SER A 24 19.98 25.65 -18.35
C SER A 24 18.67 25.35 -17.62
N GLU A 25 17.52 25.37 -18.30
CA GLU A 25 16.24 25.02 -17.69
C GLU A 25 16.18 23.55 -17.29
N GLY A 26 16.70 22.65 -18.13
CA GLY A 26 16.80 21.23 -17.83
C GLY A 26 17.62 20.94 -16.57
N THR A 27 18.80 21.56 -16.44
CA THR A 27 19.64 21.41 -15.24
C THR A 27 18.99 22.01 -13.99
N ARG A 28 18.28 23.15 -14.10
CA ARG A 28 17.51 23.74 -13.00
C ARG A 28 16.38 22.81 -12.54
N ASN A 29 15.65 22.20 -13.46
CA ASN A 29 14.59 21.25 -13.13
C ASN A 29 15.11 19.97 -12.46
N ILE A 30 16.25 19.44 -12.92
CA ILE A 30 16.91 18.29 -12.27
C ILE A 30 17.30 18.64 -10.83
N LYS A 31 17.90 19.82 -10.60
CA LYS A 31 18.27 20.29 -9.26
C LYS A 31 17.05 20.43 -8.34
N ARG A 32 16.00 21.11 -8.80
CA ARG A 32 14.72 21.24 -8.07
C ARG A 32 14.12 19.87 -7.72
N GLY A 33 14.15 18.92 -8.65
CA GLY A 33 13.69 17.55 -8.41
C GLY A 33 14.52 16.82 -7.34
N ALA A 34 15.84 16.98 -7.36
CA ALA A 34 16.73 16.39 -6.36
C ALA A 34 16.52 17.00 -4.96
N GLU A 35 16.35 18.32 -4.86
CA GLU A 35 16.04 19.01 -3.60
C GLU A 35 14.70 18.56 -3.03
N LYS A 36 13.66 18.44 -3.86
CA LYS A 36 12.34 17.93 -3.44
C LYS A 36 12.43 16.50 -2.88
N ARG A 37 13.20 15.61 -3.53
CA ARG A 37 13.41 14.24 -3.03
C ARG A 37 14.19 14.20 -1.72
N LYS A 38 15.22 15.05 -1.57
CA LYS A 38 15.98 15.17 -0.32
C LYS A 38 15.07 15.61 0.83
N LYS A 39 14.26 16.65 0.60
CA LYS A 39 13.30 17.14 1.59
C LYS A 39 12.30 16.06 2.01
N LEU A 40 11.71 15.35 1.05
CA LEU A 40 10.77 14.25 1.33
C LEU A 40 11.44 13.11 2.11
N ALA A 41 12.69 12.76 1.79
CA ALA A 41 13.43 11.73 2.51
C ALA A 41 13.75 12.14 3.96
N GLU A 42 14.04 13.43 4.18
CA GLU A 42 14.25 13.99 5.50
C GLU A 42 12.96 14.01 6.34
N GLU A 43 11.86 14.49 5.78
CA GLU A 43 10.53 14.43 6.41
C GLU A 43 10.17 12.99 6.79
N LYS A 44 10.35 12.03 5.87
CA LYS A 44 10.14 10.61 6.14
C LYS A 44 11.01 10.10 7.28
N ARG A 45 12.29 10.49 7.33
CA ARG A 45 13.21 10.08 8.40
C ARG A 45 12.77 10.61 9.77
N GLU A 46 12.32 11.86 9.84
CA GLU A 46 11.84 12.45 11.10
C GLU A 46 10.56 11.75 11.58
N LYS A 47 9.63 11.43 10.67
CA LYS A 47 8.44 10.63 11.01
C LYS A 47 8.80 9.24 11.54
N LEU A 48 9.78 8.57 10.94
CA LEU A 48 10.25 7.27 11.41
C LEU A 48 10.84 7.34 12.82
N LYS A 49 11.70 8.33 13.09
CA LYS A 49 12.27 8.55 14.42
C LYS A 49 11.20 8.86 15.47
N PHE A 50 10.21 9.68 15.11
CA PHE A 50 9.08 9.97 15.98
C PHE A 50 8.37 8.68 16.39
N LEU A 51 8.03 7.82 15.43
CA LEU A 51 7.32 6.56 15.69
C LEU A 51 8.16 5.58 16.53
N GLU A 52 9.45 5.47 16.24
CA GLU A 52 10.39 4.61 16.97
C GLU A 52 10.45 5.00 18.45
N THR A 53 10.58 6.29 18.73
CA THR A 53 10.68 6.84 20.10
C THR A 53 9.34 7.05 20.79
N TYR A 54 8.22 6.96 20.07
CA TYR A 54 6.88 7.18 20.61
C TYR A 54 6.57 6.20 21.75
N GLN A 55 6.01 6.72 22.84
CA GLN A 55 5.59 5.93 23.99
C GLN A 55 4.09 6.09 24.20
N PHE A 56 3.37 4.97 24.13
CA PHE A 56 1.96 4.91 24.51
C PHE A 56 1.79 5.25 25.98
N SER A 57 0.68 5.92 26.32
CA SER A 57 0.43 6.36 27.70
C SER A 57 0.34 5.15 28.66
N PRO A 58 0.82 5.28 29.91
CA PRO A 58 0.73 4.19 30.89
C PRO A 58 -0.71 3.75 31.15
N GLY A 59 -1.67 4.68 31.05
CA GLY A 59 -3.09 4.40 31.18
C GLY A 59 -3.60 3.46 30.09
N LEU A 60 -3.21 3.68 28.83
CA LEU A 60 -3.53 2.81 27.70
C LEU A 60 -2.94 1.41 27.91
N LYS A 61 -1.64 1.32 28.21
CA LYS A 61 -0.98 0.02 28.46
C LYS A 61 -1.64 -0.74 29.61
N SER A 62 -1.97 -0.05 30.71
CA SER A 62 -2.64 -0.64 31.86
C SER A 62 -4.05 -1.12 31.54
N LYS A 63 -4.80 -0.40 30.70
CA LYS A 63 -6.15 -0.80 30.29
C LYS A 63 -6.10 -2.03 29.38
N PHE A 64 -5.19 -2.03 28.40
CA PHE A 64 -4.97 -3.18 27.52
C PHE A 64 -4.55 -4.42 28.32
N ALA A 65 -3.63 -4.28 29.28
CA ALA A 65 -3.19 -5.36 30.16
C ALA A 65 -4.34 -6.00 30.95
N LYS A 66 -5.32 -5.19 31.41
CA LYS A 66 -6.52 -5.68 32.12
C LYS A 66 -7.48 -6.41 31.19
N THR A 67 -7.60 -5.99 29.93
CA THR A 67 -8.44 -6.69 28.95
C THR A 67 -7.83 -8.04 28.54
N ARG A 68 -6.49 -8.13 28.55
CA ARG A 68 -5.72 -9.30 28.11
C ARG A 68 -4.81 -9.85 29.22
N GLU A 69 -5.41 -10.18 30.36
CA GLU A 69 -4.69 -10.63 31.57
C GLU A 69 -3.84 -11.90 31.37
N TYR A 70 -4.17 -12.72 30.38
CA TYR A 70 -3.43 -13.94 30.05
C TYR A 70 -2.11 -13.68 29.27
N LEU A 71 -1.92 -12.48 28.72
CA LEU A 71 -0.70 -12.11 28.01
C LEU A 71 0.36 -11.62 28.98
N SER A 72 1.60 -12.10 28.81
CA SER A 72 2.73 -11.65 29.61
C SER A 72 3.12 -10.20 29.28
N SER A 73 3.86 -9.52 30.18
CA SER A 73 4.32 -8.14 29.91
C SER A 73 5.14 -8.03 28.60
N PRO A 74 6.09 -8.95 28.29
CA PRO A 74 6.77 -8.94 26.99
C PRO A 74 5.83 -9.13 25.78
N ASP A 75 4.81 -9.98 25.90
CA ASP A 75 3.84 -10.17 24.81
C ASP A 75 3.02 -8.90 24.58
N GLN A 76 2.63 -8.21 25.64
CA GLN A 76 1.93 -6.92 25.52
C GLN A 76 2.81 -5.87 24.84
N GLU A 77 4.11 -5.83 25.14
CA GLU A 77 5.06 -4.95 24.47
C GLU A 77 5.16 -5.25 22.97
N ILE A 78 5.23 -6.54 22.58
CA ILE A 78 5.27 -6.94 21.17
C ILE A 78 4.00 -6.52 20.41
N VAL A 79 2.84 -6.50 21.07
CA VAL A 79 1.59 -6.02 20.48
C VAL A 79 1.67 -4.52 20.19
N PHE A 80 2.19 -3.71 21.12
CA PHE A 80 2.34 -2.27 20.90
C PHE A 80 3.41 -1.94 19.85
N ASP A 81 4.48 -2.74 19.74
CA ASP A 81 5.45 -2.61 18.66
C ASP A 81 4.84 -3.00 17.30
N ALA A 82 4.03 -4.06 17.25
CA ALA A 82 3.26 -4.42 16.06
C ALA A 82 2.23 -3.34 15.69
N LEU A 83 1.61 -2.67 16.66
CA LEU A 83 0.73 -1.53 16.41
C LEU A 83 1.47 -0.34 15.77
N LYS A 84 2.68 -0.03 16.24
CA LYS A 84 3.55 0.96 15.57
C LYS A 84 3.86 0.53 14.14
N ASP A 85 4.20 -0.73 13.94
CA ASP A 85 4.47 -1.29 12.61
C ASP A 85 3.28 -1.12 11.68
N TYR A 86 2.06 -1.35 12.16
CA TYR A 86 0.84 -1.12 11.39
C TYR A 86 0.67 0.36 11.01
N PHE A 87 0.87 1.29 11.96
CA PHE A 87 0.82 2.73 11.66
C PHE A 87 1.85 3.14 10.61
N LEU A 88 3.04 2.56 10.64
CA LEU A 88 4.03 2.75 9.59
C LEU A 88 3.53 2.28 8.23
N LEU A 89 2.85 1.13 8.15
CA LEU A 89 2.26 0.67 6.88
C LEU A 89 1.21 1.66 6.38
N CYS A 90 0.31 2.15 7.25
CA CYS A 90 -0.68 3.17 6.89
C CYS A 90 -0.03 4.48 6.38
N TYR A 91 1.11 4.86 6.95
CA TYR A 91 1.87 6.03 6.50
C TYR A 91 2.48 5.79 5.11
N GLN A 92 3.09 4.63 4.89
CA GLN A 92 3.71 4.26 3.61
C GLN A 92 2.69 4.06 2.48
N ALA A 93 1.46 3.67 2.81
CA ALA A 93 0.38 3.47 1.86
C ALA A 93 -0.12 4.76 1.19
N ASP A 94 0.29 5.94 1.66
CA ASP A 94 -0.09 7.25 1.13
C ASP A 94 -1.62 7.39 0.93
N LYS A 95 -2.35 7.27 2.05
CA LYS A 95 -3.83 7.37 2.14
C LYS A 95 -4.61 6.25 1.46
N LYS A 96 -3.95 5.27 0.83
CA LYS A 96 -4.63 4.03 0.43
C LYS A 96 -5.05 3.26 1.68
N MET A 97 -6.20 2.59 1.59
CA MET A 97 -6.70 1.76 2.67
C MET A 97 -5.77 0.55 2.86
N VAL A 98 -5.37 0.31 4.12
CA VAL A 98 -4.62 -0.86 4.56
C VAL A 98 -5.53 -1.60 5.54
N SER A 99 -5.78 -2.88 5.31
CA SER A 99 -6.57 -3.69 6.24
C SER A 99 -5.70 -4.14 7.40
N MET A 100 -6.29 -4.21 8.60
CA MET A 100 -5.62 -4.75 9.78
C MET A 100 -5.46 -6.28 9.64
N PRO A 101 -4.22 -6.82 9.63
CA PRO A 101 -3.97 -8.25 9.44
C PRO A 101 -3.96 -9.06 10.75
N SER A 102 -4.15 -8.43 11.92
CA SER A 102 -4.11 -9.07 13.23
C SER A 102 -5.23 -8.57 14.14
N GLN A 103 -5.90 -9.50 14.82
CA GLN A 103 -6.96 -9.24 15.77
C GLN A 103 -6.43 -8.56 17.04
N ILE A 104 -5.33 -9.06 17.61
CA ILE A 104 -4.81 -8.48 18.88
C ILE A 104 -4.27 -7.06 18.68
N VAL A 105 -3.73 -6.78 17.49
CA VAL A 105 -3.27 -5.44 17.13
C VAL A 105 -4.46 -4.51 16.84
N ASP A 106 -5.55 -5.01 16.24
CA ASP A 106 -6.79 -4.24 16.08
C ASP A 106 -7.36 -3.80 17.43
N GLU A 107 -7.38 -4.71 18.41
CA GLU A 107 -7.85 -4.40 19.76
C GLU A 107 -6.98 -3.38 20.48
N ALA A 108 -5.65 -3.47 20.34
CA ALA A 108 -4.75 -2.46 20.87
C ALA A 108 -5.00 -1.08 20.22
N TRP A 109 -5.30 -1.07 18.91
CA TRP A 109 -5.68 0.16 18.21
C TRP A 109 -7.03 0.70 18.68
N HIS A 110 -8.05 -0.16 18.86
CA HIS A 110 -9.35 0.24 19.42
C HIS A 110 -9.19 0.85 20.79
N GLU A 111 -8.40 0.23 21.66
CA GLU A 111 -8.12 0.79 22.97
C GLU A 111 -7.45 2.15 22.86
N PHE A 112 -6.48 2.32 21.94
CA PHE A 112 -5.84 3.62 21.73
C PHE A 112 -6.81 4.70 21.26
N ILE A 113 -7.76 4.39 20.38
CA ILE A 113 -8.77 5.34 19.89
C ILE A 113 -9.63 5.90 21.05
N LEU A 114 -9.85 5.10 22.11
CA LEU A 114 -10.60 5.55 23.28
C LEU A 114 -9.84 6.57 24.14
N PHE A 115 -8.50 6.63 24.03
CA PHE A 115 -7.69 7.73 24.58
C PHE A 115 -7.67 8.88 23.57
N THR A 116 -8.83 9.49 23.37
CA THR A 116 -9.12 10.37 22.22
C THR A 116 -8.15 11.53 22.06
N GLN A 117 -7.69 12.13 23.14
CA GLN A 117 -6.68 13.20 23.11
C GLN A 117 -5.31 12.66 22.64
N ASP A 118 -4.79 11.62 23.31
CA ASP A 118 -3.51 10.98 22.95
C ASP A 118 -3.53 10.50 21.48
N TYR A 119 -4.66 9.92 21.03
CA TYR A 119 -4.84 9.42 19.68
C TYR A 119 -4.87 10.55 18.64
N ALA A 120 -5.61 11.63 18.92
CA ALA A 120 -5.66 12.80 18.03
C ALA A 120 -4.28 13.47 17.92
N ASP A 121 -3.56 13.62 19.03
CA ASP A 121 -2.23 14.20 19.08
C ASP A 121 -1.21 13.35 18.33
N PHE A 122 -1.25 12.02 18.50
CA PHE A 122 -0.43 11.09 17.72
C PHE A 122 -0.72 11.19 16.22
N CYS A 123 -2.01 11.20 15.84
CA CYS A 123 -2.40 11.29 14.44
C CYS A 123 -1.93 12.61 13.80
N SER A 124 -2.10 13.72 14.51
CA SER A 124 -1.61 15.04 14.07
C SER A 124 -0.10 15.03 13.87
N GLN A 125 0.66 14.51 14.84
CA GLN A 125 2.12 14.52 14.79
C GLN A 125 2.72 13.52 13.79
N PHE A 126 2.13 12.33 13.64
CA PHE A 126 2.67 11.29 12.77
C PHE A 126 2.08 11.32 11.36
N PHE A 127 0.76 11.38 11.23
CA PHE A 127 0.09 11.32 9.93
C PHE A 127 -0.20 12.69 9.30
N ASP A 128 -0.05 13.79 10.04
CA ASP A 128 -0.49 15.14 9.63
C ASP A 128 -2.00 15.20 9.29
N ARG A 129 -2.76 14.22 9.79
CA ARG A 129 -4.21 14.08 9.62
C ARG A 129 -4.73 13.06 10.62
N PHE A 130 -6.05 13.04 10.82
CA PHE A 130 -6.68 11.96 11.55
C PHE A 130 -6.65 10.64 10.75
N LEU A 131 -6.24 9.55 11.38
CA LEU A 131 -6.37 8.20 10.82
C LEU A 131 -7.68 7.61 11.32
N HIS A 132 -8.66 7.45 10.44
CA HIS A 132 -9.93 6.82 10.77
C HIS A 132 -9.79 5.30 10.79
N HIS A 133 -10.33 4.67 11.84
CA HIS A 133 -10.57 3.24 11.87
C HIS A 133 -11.85 2.91 11.11
N THR A 134 -11.84 1.85 10.31
CA THR A 134 -13.02 1.32 9.63
C THR A 134 -13.07 -0.19 9.87
N PRO A 135 -13.98 -0.67 10.74
CA PRO A 135 -14.14 -2.09 11.00
C PRO A 135 -14.43 -2.88 9.72
N ALA A 136 -14.08 -4.17 9.72
CA ALA A 136 -14.29 -5.06 8.58
C ALA A 136 -15.78 -5.13 8.18
N GLU A 137 -16.68 -5.11 9.16
CA GLU A 137 -18.14 -5.14 9.00
C GLU A 137 -18.68 -3.87 8.31
N ALA A 138 -17.94 -2.77 8.40
CA ALA A 138 -18.31 -1.48 7.81
C ALA A 138 -17.66 -1.25 6.44
N MET A 139 -16.85 -2.19 5.92
CA MET A 139 -16.23 -2.04 4.61
C MET A 139 -17.25 -2.18 3.47
N ALA A 140 -17.08 -1.41 2.40
CA ALA A 140 -18.04 -1.34 1.28
C ALA A 140 -18.18 -2.64 0.48
N GLY A 141 -17.32 -3.63 0.73
CA GLY A 141 -17.43 -4.99 0.19
C GLY A 141 -16.13 -5.78 0.26
N PRO A 142 -16.19 -7.11 0.04
CA PRO A 142 -15.05 -8.01 0.18
C PRO A 142 -13.86 -7.67 -0.74
N ASN A 143 -14.12 -7.07 -1.91
CA ASN A 143 -13.07 -6.66 -2.84
C ASN A 143 -12.19 -5.54 -2.29
N GLN A 144 -12.75 -4.62 -1.51
CA GLN A 144 -11.97 -3.53 -0.90
C GLN A 144 -11.10 -4.09 0.23
N ALA A 145 -11.67 -4.94 1.09
CA ALA A 145 -10.94 -5.66 2.14
C ALA A 145 -9.78 -6.48 1.56
N ASN A 146 -10.02 -7.23 0.47
CA ASN A 146 -8.99 -8.01 -0.20
C ASN A 146 -7.83 -7.13 -0.74
N LYS A 147 -8.12 -5.94 -1.27
CA LYS A 147 -7.07 -5.00 -1.70
C LYS A 147 -6.29 -4.43 -0.52
N GLY A 148 -6.97 -4.13 0.58
CA GLY A 148 -6.32 -3.60 1.78
C GLY A 148 -5.38 -4.60 2.43
N ILE A 149 -5.77 -5.87 2.53
CA ILE A 149 -4.91 -6.91 3.09
C ILE A 149 -3.71 -7.23 2.19
N GLN A 150 -3.88 -7.14 0.87
CA GLN A 150 -2.77 -7.29 -0.09
C GLN A 150 -1.73 -6.18 0.04
N LEU A 151 -2.18 -4.93 0.20
CA LEU A 151 -1.29 -3.82 0.44
C LEU A 151 -0.57 -3.97 1.79
N ALA A 152 -1.29 -4.39 2.84
CA ALA A 152 -0.70 -4.71 4.13
C ALA A 152 0.40 -5.77 4.00
N TRP A 153 0.14 -6.86 3.26
CA TRP A 153 1.11 -7.93 3.01
C TRP A 153 2.38 -7.42 2.32
N GLN A 154 2.22 -6.64 1.24
CA GLN A 154 3.35 -6.09 0.50
C GLN A 154 4.22 -5.16 1.35
N LEU A 155 3.59 -4.25 2.10
CA LEU A 155 4.30 -3.29 2.94
C LEU A 155 4.97 -3.98 4.14
N ALA A 156 4.30 -4.92 4.79
CA ALA A 156 4.86 -5.70 5.89
C ALA A 156 6.07 -6.54 5.42
N CYS A 157 5.95 -7.21 4.28
CA CYS A 157 7.06 -7.95 3.67
C CYS A 157 8.24 -7.03 3.33
N ALA A 158 7.98 -5.87 2.74
CA ALA A 158 9.03 -4.91 2.39
C ALA A 158 9.77 -4.39 3.63
N LYS A 159 9.04 -4.08 4.71
CA LYS A 159 9.61 -3.63 5.97
C LYS A 159 10.52 -4.69 6.61
N GLU A 160 10.15 -5.95 6.51
CA GLU A 160 10.88 -7.06 7.13
C GLU A 160 11.88 -7.76 6.18
N ASN A 161 12.10 -7.20 4.99
CA ASN A 161 12.96 -7.77 3.94
C ASN A 161 12.57 -9.20 3.53
N ILE A 162 11.27 -9.47 3.46
CA ILE A 162 10.69 -10.74 3.01
C ILE A 162 10.25 -10.59 1.55
N ASN A 163 10.50 -11.61 0.72
CA ASN A 163 9.95 -11.64 -0.63
C ASN A 163 8.45 -12.00 -0.57
N PRO A 164 7.52 -11.10 -0.99
CA PRO A 164 6.09 -11.36 -0.87
C PRO A 164 5.58 -12.49 -1.78
N ARG A 165 6.35 -12.91 -2.80
CA ARG A 165 5.98 -14.01 -3.72
C ARG A 165 6.47 -15.37 -3.25
N GLN A 166 7.59 -15.37 -2.54
CA GLN A 166 8.19 -16.57 -1.98
C GLN A 166 8.61 -16.29 -0.53
N PRO A 167 7.63 -16.04 0.36
CA PRO A 167 7.90 -15.74 1.75
C PRO A 167 8.54 -16.95 2.44
N LYS A 168 9.70 -16.73 3.07
CA LYS A 168 10.35 -17.76 3.90
C LYS A 168 9.74 -17.88 5.31
N ARG A 169 9.06 -16.83 5.73
CA ARG A 169 8.37 -16.68 7.02
C ARG A 169 7.26 -15.63 6.87
N LEU A 170 6.35 -15.60 7.82
CA LEU A 170 5.34 -14.54 7.91
C LEU A 170 5.98 -13.26 8.50
N PRO A 171 5.58 -12.06 8.02
CA PRO A 171 5.80 -10.82 8.74
C PRO A 171 5.13 -10.86 10.12
N LEU A 172 5.67 -10.15 11.11
CA LEU A 172 5.18 -10.11 12.50
C LEU A 172 3.68 -9.82 12.56
N LEU A 173 3.22 -8.80 11.83
CA LEU A 173 1.80 -8.42 11.80
C LEU A 173 0.86 -9.53 11.32
N PHE A 174 1.34 -10.47 10.52
CA PHE A 174 0.58 -11.64 10.06
C PHE A 174 0.81 -12.87 10.93
N ALA A 175 1.82 -12.86 11.80
CA ALA A 175 2.19 -14.00 12.63
C ALA A 175 1.72 -13.85 14.09
N ILE A 176 1.57 -12.61 14.56
CA ILE A 176 1.44 -12.29 16.00
C ILE A 176 0.24 -12.98 16.66
N ASP A 177 -0.89 -13.10 15.96
CA ASP A 177 -2.09 -13.77 16.50
C ASP A 177 -1.82 -15.26 16.78
N ASP A 178 -1.11 -15.95 15.89
CA ASP A 178 -0.72 -17.34 16.08
C ASP A 178 0.42 -17.49 17.12
N LEU A 179 1.36 -16.55 17.13
CA LEU A 179 2.45 -16.54 18.11
C LEU A 179 1.94 -16.41 19.55
N LEU A 180 0.96 -15.54 19.77
CA LEU A 180 0.38 -15.27 21.09
C LEU A 180 -0.85 -16.14 21.41
N LYS A 181 -1.23 -17.06 20.51
CA LYS A 181 -2.36 -17.98 20.66
C LYS A 181 -3.67 -17.25 20.97
N ILE A 182 -3.95 -16.20 20.20
CA ILE A 182 -5.10 -15.34 20.38
C ILE A 182 -6.39 -16.06 19.99
N GLU A 183 -7.35 -16.13 20.90
CA GLU A 183 -8.68 -16.65 20.62
C GLU A 183 -9.36 -15.78 19.55
N ASN A 184 -9.92 -16.42 18.51
CA ASN A 184 -10.49 -15.76 17.33
C ASN A 184 -9.50 -14.87 16.55
N GLY A 185 -8.19 -15.11 16.70
CA GLY A 185 -7.16 -14.46 15.89
C GLY A 185 -7.18 -14.87 14.42
N PHE A 186 -6.41 -14.15 13.60
CA PHE A 186 -6.21 -14.47 12.20
C PHE A 186 -4.98 -15.36 12.02
N TYR A 187 -5.19 -16.56 11.49
CA TYR A 187 -4.14 -17.57 11.34
C TYR A 187 -3.73 -17.70 9.88
N TYR A 188 -2.51 -17.32 9.53
CA TYR A 188 -2.01 -17.39 8.16
C TYR A 188 -1.10 -18.60 7.97
N SER A 189 -1.25 -19.32 6.87
CA SER A 189 -0.35 -20.42 6.49
C SER A 189 0.41 -20.11 5.20
N LEU A 190 1.71 -20.46 5.19
CA LEU A 190 2.53 -20.51 3.98
C LEU A 190 2.22 -21.76 3.14
N ASP A 191 1.87 -22.86 3.80
CA ASP A 191 1.46 -24.10 3.15
C ASP A 191 -0.07 -24.18 3.12
N CYS A 192 -0.64 -23.83 1.98
CA CYS A 192 -2.08 -23.79 1.78
C CYS A 192 -2.71 -25.16 1.50
N SER A 193 -1.91 -26.22 1.35
CA SER A 193 -2.43 -27.58 1.15
C SER A 193 -3.26 -28.06 2.34
N ILE A 194 -2.93 -27.59 3.55
CA ILE A 194 -3.56 -27.94 4.83
C ILE A 194 -4.93 -27.24 5.01
N ILE A 195 -5.12 -26.06 4.42
CA ILE A 195 -6.38 -25.30 4.54
C ILE A 195 -7.47 -25.91 3.64
N ALA A 196 -7.09 -26.47 2.49
CA ALA A 196 -8.01 -27.14 1.57
C ALA A 196 -8.65 -28.40 2.18
N THR A 197 -7.95 -29.10 3.08
CA THR A 197 -8.46 -30.31 3.76
C THR A 197 -9.43 -29.98 4.90
N ASN A 198 -9.22 -28.87 5.62
CA ASN A 198 -10.06 -28.48 6.77
C ASN A 198 -11.42 -27.88 6.36
N LYS A 199 -11.54 -27.28 5.16
CA LYS A 199 -12.84 -26.80 4.65
C LYS A 199 -13.90 -27.90 4.46
N LYS A 200 -13.51 -29.17 4.43
CA LYS A 200 -14.43 -30.31 4.32
C LYS A 200 -15.02 -30.79 5.65
N ASN A 201 -14.44 -30.38 6.79
CA ASN A 201 -14.92 -30.69 8.13
C ASN A 201 -15.36 -29.39 8.80
N THR A 202 -16.57 -28.95 8.47
CA THR A 202 -17.18 -27.72 9.00
C THR A 202 -17.53 -27.87 10.48
N GLU A 203 -16.60 -27.51 11.36
CA GLU A 203 -16.87 -27.17 12.77
C GLU A 203 -15.69 -26.41 13.46
N SER A 204 -14.80 -25.77 12.71
CA SER A 204 -13.71 -24.98 13.30
C SER A 204 -14.05 -23.48 13.36
N THR A 205 -14.13 -22.92 14.56
CA THR A 205 -14.34 -21.49 14.87
C THR A 205 -13.15 -20.58 14.53
N GLN A 206 -12.04 -21.14 14.03
CA GLN A 206 -10.80 -20.41 13.73
C GLN A 206 -10.72 -20.01 12.24
N THR A 207 -10.50 -18.73 11.97
CA THR A 207 -10.34 -18.20 10.61
C THR A 207 -8.91 -18.39 10.12
N SER A 208 -8.71 -19.43 9.29
CA SER A 208 -7.41 -19.71 8.65
C SER A 208 -7.34 -19.14 7.24
N TYR A 209 -6.26 -18.41 6.94
CA TYR A 209 -6.01 -17.71 5.68
C TYR A 209 -4.79 -18.29 4.96
N CYS A 210 -4.88 -18.37 3.64
CA CYS A 210 -3.78 -18.80 2.79
C CYS A 210 -3.01 -17.61 2.24
N VAL A 211 -1.68 -17.62 2.38
CA VAL A 211 -0.83 -16.51 1.91
C VAL A 211 -0.72 -16.44 0.38
N THR A 212 -0.80 -17.56 -0.34
CA THR A 212 -0.73 -17.53 -1.81
C THR A 212 -1.91 -16.80 -2.44
N ASP A 213 -3.07 -16.81 -1.79
CA ASP A 213 -4.27 -16.08 -2.23
C ASP A 213 -4.12 -14.56 -2.06
N ILE A 214 -3.32 -14.13 -1.08
CA ILE A 214 -2.99 -12.72 -0.83
C ILE A 214 -1.89 -12.26 -1.80
N GLY A 215 -0.89 -13.10 -2.07
CA GLY A 215 0.28 -12.73 -2.87
C GLY A 215 0.04 -12.59 -4.39
N CYS A 216 -1.03 -13.18 -4.95
CA CYS A 216 -1.17 -13.36 -6.41
C CYS A 216 -2.37 -12.70 -7.11
N SER A 217 -3.18 -11.84 -6.47
CA SER A 217 -4.31 -11.21 -7.18
C SER A 217 -3.86 -10.02 -8.05
N SER A 218 -4.03 -10.16 -9.36
CA SER A 218 -3.43 -9.42 -10.47
C SER A 218 -4.03 -8.03 -10.75
N SER A 219 -4.29 -7.19 -9.75
CA SER A 219 -4.99 -5.90 -9.97
C SER A 219 -4.25 -4.66 -9.46
N TYR A 220 -2.92 -4.60 -9.62
CA TYR A 220 -2.21 -3.32 -9.59
C TYR A 220 -1.63 -3.00 -10.96
N SER A 221 -2.19 -1.97 -11.59
CA SER A 221 -1.68 -1.28 -12.77
C SER A 221 -0.34 -0.60 -12.44
N SER A 222 0.73 -1.13 -13.04
CA SER A 222 1.83 -0.39 -13.69
C SER A 222 2.38 0.90 -13.07
N ASP A 223 2.87 0.89 -11.83
CA ASP A 223 3.83 1.93 -11.35
C ASP A 223 5.05 1.36 -10.61
N PHE A 224 5.18 0.04 -10.48
CA PHE A 224 6.40 -0.61 -9.98
C PHE A 224 6.92 -1.56 -11.05
N SER A 225 8.09 -1.23 -11.62
CA SER A 225 8.67 -1.93 -12.75
C SER A 225 9.18 -3.32 -12.35
N GLY A 226 8.75 -4.33 -13.11
CA GLY A 226 9.47 -5.59 -13.27
C GLY A 226 8.77 -6.80 -12.65
N TYR A 227 8.62 -7.84 -13.47
CA TYR A 227 8.21 -9.22 -13.13
C TYR A 227 6.69 -9.43 -13.03
N GLY A 228 6.07 -9.80 -14.16
CA GLY A 228 4.77 -10.48 -14.17
C GLY A 228 4.90 -11.93 -13.68
N CYS A 229 3.85 -12.48 -13.07
CA CYS A 229 3.78 -13.88 -12.68
C CYS A 229 2.99 -14.67 -13.73
N SER A 230 3.58 -15.75 -14.22
CA SER A 230 2.89 -16.83 -14.94
C SER A 230 2.41 -17.86 -13.92
N SER A 231 1.09 -17.95 -13.73
CA SER A 231 0.46 -19.01 -12.96
C SER A 231 0.37 -20.28 -13.80
N SER A 232 1.24 -21.26 -13.53
CA SER A 232 1.07 -22.64 -14.00
C SER A 232 0.11 -23.35 -13.05
N HIS A 233 -1.20 -23.27 -13.32
CA HIS A 233 -2.18 -24.17 -12.74
C HIS A 233 -2.52 -25.25 -13.76
N SER A 234 -1.98 -26.44 -13.54
CA SER A 234 -2.45 -27.67 -14.18
C SER A 234 -3.65 -28.17 -13.38
N SER A 235 -4.84 -28.04 -13.93
CA SER A 235 -6.00 -28.82 -13.51
C SER A 235 -6.92 -29.04 -14.70
N ASP A 236 -6.95 -30.30 -15.16
CA ASP A 236 -7.88 -30.83 -16.14
C ASP A 236 -9.33 -30.65 -15.68
N SER A 237 -10.20 -30.08 -16.53
CA SER A 237 -11.38 -30.77 -17.11
C SER A 237 -12.45 -29.80 -17.65
N SER A 238 -12.72 -30.00 -18.96
CA SER A 238 -13.99 -29.85 -19.71
C SER A 238 -14.67 -28.49 -19.95
N GLY A 239 -14.54 -28.03 -21.21
CA GLY A 239 -15.55 -27.34 -22.05
C GLY A 239 -15.80 -25.85 -21.71
N HIS A 240 -15.48 -24.88 -22.56
CA HIS A 240 -16.07 -24.67 -23.89
C HIS A 240 -15.07 -23.97 -24.83
N SER A 241 -15.11 -24.37 -26.10
CA SER A 241 -14.28 -23.85 -27.18
C SER A 241 -14.95 -22.65 -27.85
N CYS A 242 -14.26 -21.52 -27.90
CA CYS A 242 -14.31 -20.54 -28.99
C CYS A 242 -12.90 -19.91 -29.04
N GLY A 243 -12.05 -20.32 -29.97
CA GLY A 243 -12.11 -19.92 -31.37
C GLY A 243 -10.97 -18.94 -31.59
N GLY A 244 -9.78 -19.45 -31.91
CA GLY A 244 -8.60 -18.64 -32.13
C GLY A 244 -8.68 -17.86 -33.44
N HIS A 245 -8.30 -16.58 -33.39
CA HIS A 245 -7.79 -15.86 -34.55
C HIS A 245 -6.53 -15.10 -34.16
N SER A 246 -5.43 -15.50 -34.80
CA SER A 246 -4.22 -14.70 -34.94
C SER A 246 -4.46 -13.56 -35.92
N CYS A 247 -4.02 -12.37 -35.54
CA CYS A 247 -3.44 -11.28 -36.36
C CYS A 247 -3.46 -10.04 -35.46
N SER A 248 -2.65 -9.00 -35.56
CA SER A 248 -1.42 -8.66 -36.28
C SER A 248 -1.17 -7.21 -35.85
N SER A 249 0.10 -6.80 -35.79
CA SER A 249 0.53 -5.43 -35.51
C SER A 249 -0.32 -4.35 -36.22
N CYS A 250 -0.69 -3.29 -35.50
CA CYS A 250 -0.90 -1.99 -36.11
C CYS A 250 -0.46 -0.86 -35.15
N ALA A 251 0.61 -0.19 -35.56
CA ALA A 251 0.92 1.16 -35.15
C ALA A 251 -0.14 2.13 -35.71
N GLY A 252 -0.45 3.19 -34.97
CA GLY A 252 -1.30 4.27 -35.48
C GLY A 252 -1.72 5.22 -34.36
N GLY A 253 -1.05 6.37 -34.27
CA GLY A 253 -1.55 7.52 -33.52
C GLY A 253 -2.58 8.31 -34.33
N CYS A 254 -3.46 9.02 -33.61
CA CYS A 254 -4.25 10.22 -33.95
C CYS A 254 -4.89 10.64 -32.60
N GLY A 255 -4.89 11.89 -32.09
CA GLY A 255 -4.94 13.17 -32.76
C GLY A 255 -6.40 13.58 -33.01
N GLY A 256 -7.00 14.40 -32.14
CA GLY A 256 -8.30 15.03 -32.43
C GLY A 256 -9.10 15.43 -31.19
N GLY A 257 -9.24 16.74 -30.95
CA GLY A 257 -10.18 17.33 -30.00
C GLY A 257 -11.49 17.79 -30.66
N CYS A 258 -12.56 17.83 -29.87
CA CYS A 258 -13.81 18.55 -30.07
C CYS A 258 -14.36 18.79 -28.64
N GLY A 259 -14.79 19.96 -28.15
CA GLY A 259 -15.38 21.11 -28.82
C GLY A 259 -16.90 20.90 -28.94
N GLY A 260 -17.67 21.29 -27.91
CA GLY A 260 -19.14 21.26 -27.98
C GLY A 260 -19.81 21.65 -26.67
N GLY A 261 -20.30 22.89 -26.60
CA GLY A 261 -21.17 23.38 -25.54
C GLY A 261 -22.65 23.35 -25.96
N CYS A 262 -23.51 23.22 -24.96
CA CYS A 262 -24.95 23.50 -24.95
C CYS A 262 -25.34 23.57 -23.45
N GLY A 263 -25.98 24.59 -22.88
CA GLY A 263 -26.86 25.61 -23.45
C GLY A 263 -28.31 25.14 -23.36
N GLY A 264 -28.98 25.40 -22.23
CA GLY A 264 -30.43 25.12 -22.08
C GLY A 264 -30.91 25.29 -20.64
N GLY A 265 -31.49 26.43 -20.32
CA GLY A 265 -32.30 26.65 -19.12
C GLY A 265 -33.80 26.46 -19.40
N CYS A 266 -34.54 26.14 -18.34
CA CYS A 266 -35.98 26.27 -18.04
C CYS A 266 -36.11 25.67 -16.61
N GLY A 267 -36.79 26.18 -15.59
CA GLY A 267 -37.88 27.13 -15.48
C GLY A 267 -38.99 26.50 -14.63
N GLY A 268 -39.23 27.03 -13.42
CA GLY A 268 -40.52 27.00 -12.71
C GLY A 268 -40.93 25.72 -11.96
N GLY A 269 -41.25 25.89 -10.67
CA GLY A 269 -41.89 24.89 -9.80
C GLY A 269 -41.46 25.05 -8.36
#